data_AF-A0A397UFN1-F1
#
_entry.id   AF-A0A397UFN1-F1
#
_cell.length_a   1.000
_cell.length_b   1.000
_cell.length_c   1.000
_cell.angle_alpha   90.00
_cell.angle_beta   90.00
_cell.angle_gamma   90.00
#
_symmetry.space_group_name_H-M   'P 1'
#
loop_
_entity.id
_entity.type
_entity.pdbx_description
1 polymer ?
#
loop_
_entity_poly.entity_id
_entity_poly.type
_entity_poly.pdbx_seq_one_letter_code
_entity_poly.pdbx_strand_id
1 'polypeptide(L)'
;MPDSLKGFKKEIQKSIIQWFEITKNNNNDRNDPEEADDYYIDPLLLVIEWDDNAIRNRGIQKNNVIAVIQGFNGYQPLQRNITTNVGTNNVTPSESIFVITDTRVSGKRQIAEDIVLLLRQMYFQRGVVSMGRVYEVEATRKGVFDVKEFREVF
;
A
#
# COMPACT_ATOMS: atom_id res chain seq x y z
N MET A 1 -7.76 4.43 16.54
CA MET A 1 -7.62 4.62 15.08
C MET A 1 -6.81 5.90 14.88
N PRO A 2 -5.64 5.87 14.22
CA PRO A 2 -4.82 7.05 13.98
C PRO A 2 -5.59 8.11 13.18
N ASP A 3 -5.40 9.38 13.52
CA ASP A 3 -6.10 10.49 12.85
C ASP A 3 -5.77 10.58 11.36
N SER A 4 -4.51 10.28 10.98
CA SER A 4 -4.06 10.29 9.59
C SER A 4 -4.73 9.26 8.70
N LEU A 5 -5.31 8.19 9.28
CA LEU A 5 -6.00 7.16 8.51
C LEU A 5 -7.52 7.39 8.39
N LYS A 6 -8.10 8.37 9.09
CA LYS A 6 -9.57 8.58 9.14
C LYS A 6 -10.21 8.82 7.77
N GLY A 7 -9.44 9.33 6.79
CA GLY A 7 -9.92 9.59 5.43
C GLY A 7 -10.14 8.35 4.56
N PHE A 8 -9.55 7.20 4.92
CA PHE A 8 -9.67 5.97 4.14
C PHE A 8 -10.97 5.20 4.41
N LYS A 9 -11.38 4.31 3.51
CA LYS A 9 -12.41 3.30 3.82
C LYS A 9 -12.00 2.45 5.03
N LYS A 10 -12.97 2.06 5.88
CA LYS A 10 -12.72 1.30 7.13
C LYS A 10 -11.91 0.01 6.93
N GLU A 11 -12.12 -0.68 5.81
CA GLU A 11 -11.41 -1.91 5.44
C GLU A 11 -9.93 -1.67 5.11
N ILE A 12 -9.61 -0.53 4.48
CA ILE A 12 -8.24 -0.10 4.20
C ILE A 12 -7.57 0.27 5.52
N GLN A 13 -8.23 1.07 6.37
CA GLN A 13 -7.71 1.43 7.69
C GLN A 13 -7.36 0.18 8.53
N LYS A 14 -8.28 -0.80 8.56
CA LYS A 14 -8.08 -2.07 9.27
C LYS A 14 -6.89 -2.85 8.69
N SER A 15 -6.78 -2.92 7.37
CA SER A 15 -5.70 -3.65 6.69
C SER A 15 -4.33 -3.02 6.94
N ILE A 16 -4.22 -1.68 6.92
CA ILE A 16 -2.99 -0.94 7.22
C ILE A 16 -2.55 -1.21 8.67
N ILE A 17 -3.48 -1.13 9.63
CA ILE A 17 -3.17 -1.38 11.05
C ILE A 17 -2.75 -2.84 11.28
N GLN A 18 -3.48 -3.80 10.69
CA GLN A 18 -3.14 -5.21 10.83
C GLN A 18 -1.75 -5.52 10.25
N TRP A 19 -1.44 -4.97 9.08
CA TRP A 19 -0.13 -5.10 8.48
C TRP A 19 0.97 -4.51 9.37
N PHE A 20 0.74 -3.33 9.94
CA PHE A 20 1.69 -2.69 10.86
C PHE A 20 1.98 -3.57 12.08
N GLU A 21 0.94 -4.10 12.74
CA GLU A 21 1.12 -4.97 13.92
C GLU A 21 1.84 -6.28 13.59
N ILE A 22 1.60 -6.88 12.41
CA ILE A 22 2.31 -8.10 11.97
C ILE A 22 3.79 -7.79 11.70
N THR A 23 4.06 -6.76 10.90
CA THR A 23 5.44 -6.37 10.53
C THR A 23 6.26 -6.02 11.77
N LYS A 24 5.64 -5.33 12.73
CA LYS A 24 6.20 -5.05 14.05
C LYS A 24 6.56 -6.34 14.80
N ASN A 25 5.61 -7.26 14.97
CA ASN A 25 5.86 -8.49 15.74
C ASN A 25 6.98 -9.34 15.13
N ASN A 26 7.12 -9.34 13.81
CA ASN A 26 8.22 -10.04 13.12
C ASN A 26 9.59 -9.37 13.35
N ASN A 27 9.63 -8.05 13.55
CA ASN A 27 10.88 -7.32 13.79
C ASN A 27 11.33 -7.34 15.26
N ASN A 28 10.39 -7.52 16.21
CA ASN A 28 10.64 -7.56 17.66
C ASN A 28 11.30 -8.84 18.19
N ASP A 29 11.61 -9.82 17.33
CA ASP A 29 12.37 -11.02 17.73
C ASP A 29 13.89 -10.74 17.84
N ARG A 30 14.31 -9.49 17.62
CA ARG A 30 15.66 -9.00 17.92
C ARG A 30 15.67 -8.48 19.36
N ASN A 31 16.19 -9.30 20.28
CA ASN A 31 16.34 -9.04 21.73
C ASN A 31 17.28 -7.86 22.06
N ASP A 32 17.02 -6.64 21.59
CA ASP A 32 17.77 -5.46 22.02
C ASP A 32 16.85 -4.44 22.73
N PRO A 33 16.88 -4.38 24.07
CA PRO A 33 16.03 -3.49 24.86
C PRO A 33 16.43 -2.01 24.78
N GLU A 34 17.55 -1.64 24.15
CA GLU A 34 18.02 -0.26 24.05
C GLU A 34 17.52 0.51 22.80
N GLU A 35 16.96 -0.17 21.79
CA GLU A 35 16.40 0.46 20.56
C GLU A 35 14.86 0.61 20.59
N ALA A 36 14.24 0.72 21.77
CA ALA A 36 12.79 0.71 21.92
C ALA A 36 12.06 1.93 21.30
N ASP A 37 12.78 3.02 20.99
CA ASP A 37 12.18 4.29 20.54
C ASP A 37 12.34 4.58 19.03
N ASP A 38 13.26 3.93 18.31
CA ASP A 38 13.50 4.15 16.87
C ASP A 38 12.84 3.06 16.01
N TYR A 39 11.52 2.90 16.20
CA TYR A 39 10.71 1.88 15.53
C TYR A 39 10.45 2.21 14.05
N TYR A 40 11.49 2.20 13.22
CA TYR A 40 11.38 2.41 11.77
C TYR A 40 10.87 1.13 11.10
N ILE A 41 9.63 1.16 10.62
CA ILE A 41 9.10 0.10 9.76
C ILE A 41 9.45 0.46 8.32
N ASP A 42 10.44 -0.25 7.79
CA ASP A 42 11.07 0.06 6.50
C ASP A 42 10.14 0.02 5.26
N PRO A 43 9.09 -0.81 5.16
CA PRO A 43 8.28 -0.80 3.95
C PRO A 43 7.31 0.38 3.84
N LEU A 44 7.13 0.86 2.61
CA LEU A 44 6.16 1.87 2.22
C LEU A 44 4.90 1.18 1.68
N LEU A 45 3.71 1.67 2.04
CA LEU A 45 2.46 1.21 1.45
C LEU A 45 2.02 2.17 0.35
N LEU A 46 1.85 1.67 -0.87
CA LEU A 46 1.09 2.35 -1.90
C LEU A 46 -0.37 1.90 -1.78
N VAL A 47 -1.28 2.85 -1.55
CA VAL A 47 -2.69 2.59 -1.29
C VAL A 47 -3.55 3.24 -2.38
N ILE A 48 -4.50 2.48 -2.92
CA ILE A 48 -5.46 2.96 -3.93
C ILE A 48 -6.88 2.86 -3.39
N GLU A 49 -7.53 4.01 -3.28
CA GLU A 49 -8.98 4.09 -3.09
C GLU A 49 -9.70 4.15 -4.43
N TRP A 50 -10.21 3.00 -4.86
CA TRP A 50 -10.92 2.86 -6.12
C TRP A 50 -12.30 3.54 -6.11
N ASP A 51 -12.61 4.18 -7.24
CA ASP A 51 -13.97 4.52 -7.67
C ASP A 51 -14.43 3.48 -8.71
N ASP A 52 -15.12 2.45 -8.25
CA ASP A 52 -15.56 1.33 -9.09
C ASP A 52 -16.55 1.78 -10.19
N ASN A 53 -17.29 2.88 -9.98
CA ASN A 53 -18.18 3.43 -11.00
C ASN A 53 -17.37 4.07 -12.12
N ALA A 54 -16.37 4.89 -11.79
CA ALA A 54 -15.49 5.51 -12.77
C ALA A 54 -14.69 4.48 -13.56
N ILE A 55 -14.15 3.44 -12.90
CA ILE A 55 -13.45 2.32 -13.54
C ILE A 55 -14.36 1.63 -14.56
N ARG A 56 -15.59 1.28 -14.15
CA ARG A 56 -16.58 0.64 -15.04
C ARG A 56 -16.95 1.52 -16.23
N ASN A 57 -17.19 2.81 -16.00
CA ASN A 57 -17.57 3.76 -17.06
C ASN A 57 -16.45 3.97 -18.09
N ARG A 58 -15.20 3.88 -17.65
CA ARG A 58 -14.01 3.98 -18.52
C ARG A 58 -13.66 2.66 -19.21
N GLY A 59 -14.36 1.57 -18.91
CA GLY A 59 -14.07 0.24 -19.46
C GLY A 59 -12.71 -0.33 -19.03
N ILE A 60 -12.15 0.16 -17.92
CA ILE A 60 -10.84 -0.27 -17.43
C ILE A 60 -11.01 -1.46 -16.49
N GLN A 61 -10.18 -2.48 -16.67
CA GLN A 61 -10.15 -3.61 -15.76
C GLN A 61 -9.17 -3.33 -14.61
N LYS A 62 -9.64 -3.37 -13.36
CA LYS A 62 -8.81 -3.14 -12.16
C LYS A 62 -7.57 -4.04 -12.14
N ASN A 63 -7.73 -5.30 -12.59
CA ASN A 63 -6.63 -6.27 -12.68
C ASN A 63 -5.48 -5.80 -13.60
N ASN A 64 -5.75 -5.02 -14.64
CA ASN A 64 -4.69 -4.50 -15.51
C ASN A 64 -3.87 -3.44 -14.77
N VAL A 65 -4.52 -2.58 -13.99
CA VAL A 65 -3.85 -1.57 -13.17
C VAL A 65 -3.01 -2.25 -12.07
N ILE A 66 -3.57 -3.27 -11.42
CA ILE A 66 -2.87 -4.09 -10.43
C ILE A 66 -1.65 -4.76 -11.05
N ALA A 67 -1.79 -5.40 -12.21
CA ALA A 67 -0.69 -6.08 -12.90
C ALA A 67 0.47 -5.13 -13.24
N VAL A 68 0.18 -3.88 -13.62
CA VAL A 68 1.20 -2.84 -13.83
C VAL A 68 2.00 -2.60 -12.55
N ILE A 69 1.33 -2.41 -11.41
CA ILE A 69 1.98 -2.19 -10.11
C ILE A 69 2.82 -3.41 -9.72
N GLN A 70 2.28 -4.61 -9.90
CA GLN A 70 2.94 -5.87 -9.56
C GLN A 70 4.17 -6.17 -10.43
N GLY A 71 4.30 -5.51 -11.58
CA GLY A 71 5.45 -5.63 -12.47
C GLY A 71 6.71 -4.91 -11.97
N PHE A 72 6.62 -4.06 -10.95
CA PHE A 72 7.77 -3.33 -10.43
C PHE A 72 8.60 -4.19 -9.47
N ASN A 73 9.92 -4.15 -9.65
CA ASN A 73 10.84 -4.74 -8.69
C ASN A 73 10.75 -3.99 -7.36
N GLY A 74 10.61 -4.71 -6.25
CA GLY A 74 10.35 -4.13 -4.92
C GLY A 74 8.88 -4.15 -4.50
N TYR A 75 7.95 -4.54 -5.38
CA TYR A 75 6.59 -4.87 -4.97
C TYR A 75 6.57 -6.18 -4.15
N GLN A 76 5.77 -6.18 -3.08
CA GLN A 76 5.39 -7.36 -2.33
C GLN A 76 3.87 -7.38 -2.09
N PRO A 77 3.21 -8.55 -2.21
CA PRO A 77 1.80 -8.66 -1.87
C PRO A 77 1.60 -8.44 -0.38
N LEU A 78 0.55 -7.71 -0.02
CA LEU A 78 0.14 -7.59 1.37
C LEU A 78 -0.30 -8.97 1.89
N GLN A 79 0.54 -9.62 2.70
CA GLN A 79 0.18 -10.89 3.32
C GLN A 79 -0.84 -10.65 4.44
N ARG A 80 -2.12 -10.91 4.17
CA ARG A 80 -3.13 -11.02 5.24
C ARG A 80 -2.96 -12.38 5.91
N ASN A 81 -2.16 -12.44 6.98
CA ASN A 81 -2.12 -13.62 7.84
C ASN A 81 -3.46 -13.75 8.58
N ILE A 82 -4.42 -14.43 7.98
CA ILE A 82 -5.60 -14.93 8.69
C ILE A 82 -5.20 -16.31 9.23
N THR A 83 -4.71 -16.35 10.47
CA THR A 83 -4.58 -17.61 11.22
C THR A 83 -5.97 -18.15 11.52
N THR A 84 -6.46 -19.04 10.66
CA THR A 84 -7.49 -20.02 11.04
C THR A 84 -6.79 -21.34 11.37
N ASN A 85 -7.32 -22.10 12.33
CA ASN A 85 -6.76 -23.35 12.87
C ASN A 85 -6.60 -24.51 11.85
N VAL A 86 -6.65 -24.25 10.54
CA VAL A 86 -6.73 -25.25 9.48
C VAL A 86 -5.89 -24.80 8.29
N GLY A 87 -4.60 -25.14 8.30
CA GLY A 87 -3.72 -25.16 7.10
C GLY A 87 -3.42 -23.83 6.40
N THR A 88 -2.30 -23.81 5.66
CA THR A 88 -1.88 -22.71 4.77
C THR A 88 -2.97 -22.39 3.75
N ASN A 89 -3.54 -21.18 3.84
CA ASN A 89 -4.46 -20.67 2.82
C ASN A 89 -3.73 -19.74 1.86
N ASN A 90 -4.01 -19.91 0.56
CA ASN A 90 -3.60 -18.99 -0.51
C ASN A 90 -4.10 -17.57 -0.17
N VAL A 91 -3.18 -16.70 0.21
CA VAL A 91 -3.49 -15.31 0.54
C VAL A 91 -3.83 -14.57 -0.74
N THR A 92 -5.10 -14.22 -0.95
CA THR A 92 -5.47 -13.31 -2.05
C THR A 92 -4.82 -11.95 -1.80
N PRO A 93 -3.97 -11.44 -2.71
CA PRO A 93 -3.35 -10.14 -2.56
C PRO A 93 -4.41 -9.03 -2.45
N SER A 94 -4.11 -7.99 -1.69
CA SER A 94 -4.97 -6.81 -1.62
C SER A 94 -5.02 -6.12 -2.98
N GLU A 95 -6.22 -5.79 -3.45
CA GLU A 95 -6.43 -5.00 -4.68
C GLU A 95 -6.19 -3.50 -4.46
N SER A 96 -6.04 -3.05 -3.21
CA SER A 96 -5.95 -1.63 -2.84
C SER A 96 -4.68 -1.26 -2.06
N ILE A 97 -3.87 -2.23 -1.63
CA ILE A 97 -2.71 -1.97 -0.77
C ILE A 97 -1.55 -2.80 -1.30
N PHE A 98 -0.49 -2.12 -1.67
CA PHE A 98 0.71 -2.69 -2.26
C PHE A 98 1.89 -2.34 -1.36
N VAL A 99 2.64 -3.35 -0.92
CA VAL A 99 3.83 -3.13 -0.09
C VAL A 99 4.99 -2.89 -1.03
N ILE A 100 5.71 -1.80 -0.83
CA ILE A 100 6.88 -1.40 -1.61
C ILE A 100 8.09 -1.41 -0.68
N THR A 101 9.10 -2.19 -1.03
CA THR A 101 10.36 -2.30 -0.29
C THR A 101 11.53 -1.81 -1.11
N ASP A 102 12.61 -1.43 -0.45
CA ASP A 102 13.86 -1.11 -1.12
C ASP A 102 14.37 -2.31 -1.94
N THR A 103 15.05 -2.02 -3.04
CA THR A 103 15.75 -3.02 -3.85
C THR A 103 17.25 -2.73 -3.82
N ARG A 104 18.05 -3.57 -4.46
CA ARG A 104 19.51 -3.33 -4.59
C ARG A 104 19.86 -2.06 -5.37
N VAL A 105 18.96 -1.57 -6.23
CA VAL A 105 19.26 -0.52 -7.21
C VAL A 105 18.37 0.72 -7.04
N SER A 106 17.22 0.59 -6.39
CA SER A 106 16.23 1.66 -6.24
C SER A 106 15.62 1.64 -4.85
N GLY A 107 15.43 2.82 -4.27
CA GLY A 107 14.68 2.99 -3.02
C GLY A 107 13.17 2.90 -3.22
N LYS A 108 12.44 2.49 -2.20
CA LYS A 108 10.97 2.29 -2.16
C LYS A 108 10.19 3.54 -2.55
N ARG A 109 10.64 4.74 -2.16
CA ARG A 109 10.02 6.00 -2.58
C ARG A 109 10.17 6.23 -4.08
N GLN A 110 11.37 6.01 -4.64
CA GLN A 110 11.58 6.09 -6.08
C GLN A 110 10.69 5.09 -6.82
N ILE A 111 10.60 3.84 -6.33
CA ILE A 111 9.74 2.81 -6.93
C ILE A 111 8.27 3.23 -6.88
N ALA A 112 7.79 3.77 -5.75
CA ALA A 112 6.42 4.28 -5.63
C ALA A 112 6.15 5.45 -6.60
N GLU A 113 7.10 6.38 -6.74
CA GLU A 113 7.01 7.48 -7.69
C GLU A 113 7.02 7.01 -9.15
N ASP A 114 7.84 6.01 -9.49
CA ASP A 114 7.88 5.41 -10.83
C ASP A 114 6.57 4.69 -11.17
N ILE A 115 5.99 3.96 -10.20
CA ILE A 115 4.65 3.36 -10.32
C ILE A 115 3.62 4.45 -10.61
N VAL A 116 3.59 5.51 -9.77
CA VAL A 116 2.64 6.62 -9.92
C VAL A 116 2.80 7.32 -11.26
N LEU A 117 4.03 7.53 -11.72
CA LEU A 117 4.32 8.14 -13.01
C LEU A 117 3.78 7.28 -14.16
N LEU A 118 4.00 5.97 -14.13
CA LEU A 118 3.51 5.06 -15.16
C LEU A 118 1.97 4.99 -15.14
N LEU A 119 1.35 4.91 -13.97
CA LEU A 119 -0.10 4.94 -13.83
C LEU A 119 -0.68 6.24 -14.41
N ARG A 120 -0.06 7.39 -14.12
CA ARG A 120 -0.44 8.69 -14.70
C ARG A 120 -0.33 8.67 -16.22
N GLN A 121 0.77 8.17 -16.78
CA GLN A 121 0.94 8.10 -18.23
C GLN A 121 -0.10 7.22 -18.92
N MET A 122 -0.48 6.10 -18.29
CA MET A 122 -1.42 5.14 -18.87
C MET A 122 -2.88 5.54 -18.69
N TYR A 123 -3.21 6.19 -17.58
CA TYR A 123 -4.59 6.31 -17.14
C TYR A 123 -5.06 7.73 -16.85
N PHE A 124 -4.19 8.71 -16.63
CA PHE A 124 -4.67 10.07 -16.42
C PHE A 124 -5.26 10.66 -17.70
N GLN A 125 -6.47 11.19 -17.61
CA GLN A 125 -7.12 11.92 -18.70
C GLN A 125 -7.75 13.21 -18.18
N ARG A 126 -7.30 14.35 -18.72
CA ARG A 126 -7.81 15.66 -18.31
C ARG A 126 -9.31 15.79 -18.61
N GLY A 127 -10.09 16.17 -17.61
CA GLY A 127 -11.53 16.37 -17.74
C GLY A 127 -12.36 15.08 -17.70
N VAL A 128 -11.73 13.93 -17.45
CA VAL A 128 -12.40 12.65 -17.23
C VAL A 128 -12.45 12.36 -15.74
N VAL A 129 -13.49 11.66 -15.29
CA VAL A 129 -13.63 11.24 -13.88
C VAL A 129 -12.48 10.29 -13.53
N SER A 130 -11.78 10.60 -12.44
CA SER A 130 -10.68 9.78 -11.92
C SER A 130 -11.17 8.38 -11.52
N MET A 131 -10.34 7.37 -11.74
CA MET A 131 -10.61 5.99 -11.30
C MET A 131 -10.40 5.76 -9.80
N GLY A 132 -9.83 6.74 -9.10
CA GLY A 132 -9.53 6.61 -7.68
C GLY A 132 -8.51 7.62 -7.19
N ARG A 133 -8.07 7.41 -5.95
CA ARG A 133 -7.04 8.23 -5.31
C ARG A 133 -5.88 7.36 -4.87
N VAL A 134 -4.65 7.85 -5.06
CA VAL A 134 -3.43 7.08 -4.79
C VAL A 134 -2.67 7.77 -3.66
N TYR A 135 -2.26 6.98 -2.68
CA TYR A 135 -1.61 7.45 -1.47
C TYR A 135 -0.35 6.67 -1.20
N GLU A 136 0.67 7.36 -0.71
CA GLU A 136 1.79 6.79 0.02
C GLU A 136 1.45 6.82 1.51
N VAL A 137 1.67 5.69 2.19
CA VAL A 137 1.50 5.56 3.64
C VAL A 137 2.76 4.93 4.23
N GLU A 138 3.41 5.64 5.14
CA GLU A 138 4.61 5.19 5.86
C GLU A 138 4.35 5.26 7.37
N ALA A 139 4.78 4.24 8.11
CA ALA A 139 4.69 4.28 9.56
C ALA A 139 5.94 4.95 10.13
N THR A 140 5.78 6.13 10.71
CA THR A 140 6.92 6.93 11.21
C THR A 140 7.27 6.60 12.65
N ARG A 141 6.29 6.16 13.44
CA ARG A 141 6.44 5.65 14.82
C ARG A 141 5.19 4.87 15.22
N LYS A 142 5.20 4.24 16.39
CA LYS A 142 4.07 3.40 16.87
C LYS A 142 2.71 4.10 16.75
N GLY A 143 1.85 3.55 15.89
CA GLY A 143 0.48 4.04 15.70
C GLY A 143 0.38 5.40 15.00
N VAL A 144 1.47 5.91 14.42
CA VAL A 144 1.51 7.17 13.67
C VAL A 144 1.93 6.87 12.23
N PHE A 145 1.08 7.28 11.31
CA PHE A 145 1.27 7.08 9.88
C PHE A 145 1.38 8.44 9.21
N ASP A 146 2.42 8.63 8.40
CA ASP A 146 2.45 9.71 7.42
C ASP A 146 1.69 9.26 6.18
N VAL A 147 0.90 10.17 5.61
CA VAL A 147 0.01 9.90 4.48
C VAL A 147 0.13 11.02 3.48
N LYS A 148 0.58 10.70 2.27
CA LYS A 148 0.76 11.64 1.17
C LYS A 148 -0.09 11.21 -0.02
N GLU A 149 -0.94 12.09 -0.51
CA GLU A 149 -1.71 11.84 -1.73
C GLU A 149 -0.91 12.21 -2.97
N PHE A 150 -0.87 11.32 -3.96
CA PHE A 150 -0.47 11.64 -5.32
C PHE A 150 -1.68 12.13 -6.09
N ARG A 151 -1.67 13.40 -6.50
CA ARG A 151 -2.76 13.99 -7.28
C ARG A 151 -2.61 13.65 -8.76
N GLU A 152 -3.75 13.67 -9.46
CA GLU A 152 -3.83 13.53 -10.93
C GLU A 152 -3.12 12.27 -11.44
N VAL A 153 -3.36 11.12 -10.79
CA VAL A 153 -2.80 9.82 -11.19
C VAL A 153 -3.70 9.08 -12.17
N PHE A 154 -5.02 9.23 -12.05
CA PHE A 154 -6.02 8.59 -12.91
C PHE A 154 -6.94 9.62 -13.56
#